data_AF-A0A7H9B2F5-F1
#
_entry.id   AF-A0A7H9B2F5-F1
#
_cell.length_a   1.000
_cell.length_b   1.000
_cell.length_c   1.000
_cell.angle_alpha   90.00
_cell.angle_beta   90.00
_cell.angle_gamma   90.00
#
_symmetry.space_group_name_H-M   'P 1'
#
loop_
_entity.id
_entity.type
_entity.pdbx_description
1 polymer ?
#
loop_
_entity_poly.entity_id
_entity_poly.type
_entity_poly.pdbx_seq_one_letter_code
_entity_poly.pdbx_strand_id
1 'polypeptide(L)'
;MYFQVPCIDGLIIAFVVTFHPFCMIITFFQIQHATLTDLLTILERQIKQMFESSSGSRLGLTLMSNMLLINKCALGAAPAKNPSIGQFSVIFTRGKRTKSKGGLPPLAQRVITQLSVLSASRKQPKLLKLSREDLIKHETIQRCWSTYQAELRAKRNEQLKLQYKSISKAMNLLSELNPKLYEAAKSEEQGKRFPMDLRVPTEYPPNKIWYHAFKEKE
;
A
#
# COMPACT_ATOMS: atom_id res chain seq x y z
N MET A 1 -41.36 -31.06 7.76
CA MET A 1 -42.81 -30.76 7.88
C MET A 1 -42.93 -29.36 8.43
N TYR A 2 -43.59 -28.44 7.73
CA TYR A 2 -43.80 -27.08 8.21
C TYR A 2 -45.15 -27.04 8.92
N PHE A 3 -45.13 -26.75 10.22
CA PHE A 3 -46.32 -26.48 11.01
C PHE A 3 -46.48 -24.96 11.10
N GLN A 4 -47.60 -24.44 10.61
CA GLN A 4 -47.92 -23.03 10.66
C GLN A 4 -48.97 -22.82 11.75
N VAL A 5 -48.57 -22.18 12.86
CA VAL A 5 -49.46 -21.80 13.95
C VAL A 5 -49.75 -20.30 13.81
N PRO A 6 -51.02 -19.85 13.77
CA PRO A 6 -51.32 -18.44 13.76
C PRO A 6 -51.18 -17.86 15.17
N CYS A 7 -50.27 -16.89 15.35
CA CYS A 7 -50.17 -16.08 16.57
C CYS A 7 -50.35 -14.60 16.25
N ILE A 8 -51.13 -13.98 17.12
CA ILE A 8 -51.48 -12.56 17.23
C ILE A 8 -50.21 -11.78 17.62
N ASP A 9 -50.07 -10.54 17.15
CA ASP A 9 -48.97 -9.59 17.44
C ASP A 9 -47.66 -9.71 16.64
N GLY A 10 -47.75 -10.14 15.37
CA GLY A 10 -46.74 -9.77 14.35
C GLY A 10 -45.37 -10.46 14.46
N LEU A 11 -45.23 -11.48 15.30
CA LEU A 11 -44.02 -12.28 15.42
C LEU A 11 -44.20 -13.63 14.69
N ILE A 12 -43.64 -13.76 13.49
CA ILE A 12 -43.60 -15.05 12.77
C ILE A 12 -42.40 -15.85 13.25
N ILE A 13 -42.64 -16.90 14.03
CA ILE A 13 -41.61 -17.85 14.46
C ILE A 13 -41.60 -19.03 13.47
N ALA A 14 -40.55 -19.16 12.67
CA ALA A 14 -40.36 -20.30 11.78
C ALA A 14 -39.46 -21.35 12.44
N PHE A 15 -39.98 -22.57 12.64
CA PHE A 15 -39.21 -23.71 13.14
C PHE A 15 -38.65 -24.51 11.95
N VAL A 16 -37.33 -24.64 11.87
CA VAL A 16 -36.67 -25.55 10.92
C VAL A 16 -36.09 -26.72 11.71
N VAL A 17 -36.78 -27.86 11.67
CA VAL A 17 -36.31 -29.11 12.26
C VAL A 17 -35.46 -29.82 11.22
N THR A 18 -34.15 -29.88 11.45
CA THR A 18 -33.22 -30.68 10.65
C THR A 18 -32.97 -32.02 11.35
N PHE A 19 -33.26 -33.12 10.65
CA PHE A 19 -33.08 -34.48 11.15
C PHE A 19 -31.68 -34.96 10.77
N HIS A 20 -30.80 -35.10 11.77
CA HIS A 20 -29.49 -35.73 11.62
C HIS A 20 -29.41 -36.92 12.60
N PRO A 21 -28.84 -38.06 12.21
CA PRO A 21 -29.08 -39.33 12.91
C PRO A 21 -28.46 -39.45 14.33
N PHE A 22 -27.77 -38.42 14.83
CA PHE A 22 -27.07 -38.48 16.12
C PHE A 22 -27.30 -37.31 17.09
N CYS A 23 -28.13 -36.31 16.78
CA CYS A 23 -28.51 -35.29 17.77
C CYS A 23 -29.66 -34.41 17.27
N MET A 24 -30.71 -34.22 18.08
CA MET A 24 -31.69 -33.15 17.85
C MET A 24 -31.19 -31.85 18.49
N ILE A 25 -30.82 -30.86 17.67
CA ILE A 25 -30.51 -29.50 18.13
C ILE A 25 -31.61 -28.58 17.61
N ILE A 26 -32.36 -27.96 18.53
CA ILE A 26 -33.33 -26.90 18.20
C ILE A 26 -32.56 -25.57 18.27
N THR A 27 -32.22 -25.01 17.11
CA THR A 27 -31.61 -23.68 17.03
C THR A 27 -32.69 -22.61 16.89
N PHE A 28 -32.78 -21.70 17.86
CA PHE A 28 -33.58 -20.47 17.77
C PHE A 28 -32.84 -19.45 16.90
N PHE A 29 -33.45 -19.04 15.78
CA PHE A 29 -32.91 -18.02 14.90
C PHE A 29 -33.75 -16.74 15.01
N GLN A 30 -33.24 -15.76 15.74
CA GLN A 30 -33.89 -14.47 15.95
C GLN A 30 -33.60 -13.55 14.75
N ILE A 31 -34.57 -13.40 13.84
CA ILE A 31 -34.48 -12.51 12.68
C ILE A 31 -34.89 -11.10 13.11
N GLN A 32 -33.92 -10.23 13.40
CA GLN A 32 -34.19 -8.80 13.55
C GLN A 32 -34.33 -8.16 12.16
N HIS A 33 -35.56 -7.75 11.82
CA HIS A 33 -35.92 -7.06 10.58
C HIS A 33 -35.39 -5.61 10.45
N ALA A 34 -34.54 -5.16 11.38
CA ALA A 34 -34.13 -3.75 11.48
C ALA A 34 -32.98 -3.34 10.54
N THR A 35 -32.30 -4.27 9.88
CA THR A 35 -31.07 -3.95 9.12
C THR A 35 -31.31 -3.59 7.65
N LEU A 36 -32.46 -3.94 7.07
CA LEU A 36 -32.70 -3.77 5.63
C LEU A 36 -33.07 -2.32 5.25
N THR A 37 -33.82 -1.62 6.09
CA THR A 37 -34.20 -0.22 5.83
C THR A 37 -33.02 0.74 6.06
N ASP A 38 -32.19 0.46 7.07
CA ASP A 38 -31.00 1.27 7.34
C ASP A 38 -29.97 1.15 6.23
N LEU A 39 -29.76 -0.06 5.67
CA LEU A 39 -28.87 -0.26 4.54
C LEU A 39 -29.36 0.44 3.26
N LEU A 40 -30.69 0.48 3.02
CA LEU A 40 -31.28 1.17 1.88
C LEU A 40 -31.06 2.69 1.94
N THR A 41 -31.24 3.31 3.11
CA THR A 41 -31.00 4.75 3.27
C THR A 41 -29.52 5.14 3.17
N ILE A 42 -28.61 4.25 3.59
CA ILE A 42 -27.16 4.44 3.43
C ILE A 42 -26.78 4.38 1.94
N LEU A 43 -27.38 3.46 1.18
CA LEU A 43 -27.16 3.32 -0.26
C LEU A 43 -27.65 4.54 -1.05
N GLU A 44 -28.83 5.07 -0.72
CA GLU A 44 -29.36 6.29 -1.35
C GLU A 44 -28.50 7.52 -1.07
N ARG A 45 -27.94 7.66 0.15
CA ARG A 45 -27.00 8.74 0.48
C ARG A 45 -25.68 8.63 -0.29
N GLN A 46 -25.16 7.42 -0.51
CA GLN A 46 -23.94 7.23 -1.30
C GLN A 46 -24.14 7.56 -2.77
N ILE A 47 -25.28 7.17 -3.36
CA ILE A 47 -25.57 7.46 -4.77
C ILE A 47 -25.67 8.98 -5.01
N LYS A 48 -26.27 9.73 -4.07
CA LYS A 48 -26.37 11.19 -4.16
C LYS A 48 -25.01 11.90 -4.04
N GLN A 49 -24.14 11.46 -3.12
CA GLN A 49 -22.78 12.02 -2.99
C GLN A 49 -21.89 11.76 -4.21
N MET A 50 -22.06 10.63 -4.89
CA MET A 50 -21.28 10.35 -6.12
C MET A 50 -21.72 11.20 -7.31
N PHE A 51 -22.98 11.63 -7.36
CA PHE A 51 -23.49 12.46 -8.46
C PHE A 51 -23.08 13.93 -8.32
N GLU A 52 -23.07 14.48 -7.11
CA GLU A 52 -22.65 15.88 -6.84
C GLU A 52 -21.13 16.09 -7.04
N SER A 53 -20.30 15.06 -6.83
CA SER A 53 -18.85 15.15 -7.01
C SER A 53 -18.40 15.17 -8.47
N SER A 54 -19.28 14.85 -9.43
CA SER A 54 -18.91 14.72 -10.84
C SER A 54 -19.18 15.98 -11.69
N SER A 55 -19.88 16.99 -11.15
CA SER A 55 -20.25 18.21 -11.89
C SER A 55 -19.36 19.44 -11.59
N GLY A 56 -18.39 19.33 -10.67
CA GLY A 56 -17.67 20.47 -10.09
C GLY A 56 -16.14 20.45 -10.20
N SER A 57 -15.53 19.97 -11.29
CA SER A 57 -14.06 19.98 -11.43
C SER A 57 -13.59 20.47 -12.80
N ARG A 58 -13.98 21.69 -13.15
CA ARG A 58 -13.13 22.59 -13.96
C ARG A 58 -12.50 23.59 -13.00
N LEU A 59 -11.21 23.84 -13.18
CA LEU A 59 -10.29 24.71 -12.41
C LEU A 59 -9.45 23.97 -11.35
N GLY A 60 -8.16 23.81 -11.68
CA GLY A 60 -7.16 23.25 -10.76
C GLY A 60 -5.84 22.86 -11.42
N LEU A 61 -5.48 23.43 -12.57
CA LEU A 61 -4.12 23.37 -13.12
C LEU A 61 -3.43 24.68 -12.75
N THR A 62 -2.56 24.65 -11.73
CA THR A 62 -1.34 25.46 -11.56
C THR A 62 -0.90 25.43 -10.11
N LEU A 63 -0.17 24.39 -9.68
CA LEU A 63 0.74 24.51 -8.53
C LEU A 63 1.76 23.36 -8.49
N MET A 64 2.64 23.30 -9.50
CA MET A 64 3.87 22.51 -9.44
C MET A 64 4.98 23.33 -10.11
N SER A 65 5.39 24.39 -9.43
CA SER A 65 6.64 25.11 -9.75
C SER A 65 7.20 25.64 -8.45
N ASN A 66 7.95 24.78 -7.74
CA ASN A 66 8.95 25.13 -6.73
C ASN A 66 9.48 23.84 -6.08
N MET A 67 10.44 23.20 -6.73
CA MET A 67 11.29 22.16 -6.11
C MET A 67 12.52 21.93 -6.98
N LEU A 68 13.40 22.93 -7.06
CA LEU A 68 14.74 22.78 -7.61
C LEU A 68 15.67 23.88 -7.09
N LEU A 69 16.00 23.81 -5.79
CA LEU A 69 17.11 24.61 -5.28
C LEU A 69 17.75 24.00 -4.01
N ILE A 70 18.34 22.81 -4.13
CA ILE A 70 19.37 22.38 -3.16
C ILE A 70 20.43 21.61 -3.94
N ASN A 71 21.59 22.26 -4.15
CA ASN A 71 22.93 21.66 -4.05
C ASN A 71 23.98 22.72 -4.37
N LYS A 72 24.32 23.49 -3.34
CA LYS A 72 25.53 24.32 -3.27
C LYS A 72 26.41 23.66 -2.21
N CYS A 73 27.31 22.79 -2.63
CA CYS A 73 28.31 22.17 -1.76
C CYS A 73 29.70 22.47 -2.31
N ALA A 74 30.37 23.35 -1.55
CA ALA A 74 31.80 23.39 -1.23
C ALA A 74 32.82 23.08 -2.33
N LEU A 75 33.49 24.15 -2.80
CA LEU A 75 34.89 24.09 -3.21
C LEU A 75 35.77 23.85 -1.98
N GLY A 76 36.74 22.94 -2.10
CA GLY A 76 37.85 22.85 -1.17
C GLY A 76 38.60 21.52 -1.23
N ALA A 77 39.58 21.39 -2.13
CA ALA A 77 40.70 20.46 -1.98
C ALA A 77 41.84 20.80 -2.97
N ALA A 78 43.04 21.01 -2.44
CA ALA A 78 44.28 21.30 -3.18
C ALA A 78 44.89 20.02 -3.81
N PRO A 79 45.75 20.13 -4.85
CA PRO A 79 46.39 18.98 -5.48
C PRO A 79 47.74 18.63 -4.83
N ALA A 80 47.93 17.35 -4.49
CA ALA A 80 49.22 16.79 -4.06
C ALA A 80 49.71 15.70 -5.04
N LYS A 81 50.84 16.02 -5.71
CA LYS A 81 52.01 15.23 -6.13
C LYS A 81 51.84 13.78 -6.71
N ASN A 82 52.28 13.65 -7.97
CA ASN A 82 52.63 12.42 -8.72
C ASN A 82 54.01 11.82 -8.27
N PRO A 83 54.55 10.70 -8.84
CA PRO A 83 53.95 9.49 -9.45
C PRO A 83 54.63 8.17 -8.97
N SER A 84 54.04 7.00 -9.26
CA SER A 84 54.83 5.78 -9.50
C SER A 84 54.21 4.97 -10.65
N ILE A 85 55.01 4.81 -11.71
CA ILE A 85 54.67 4.12 -12.94
C ILE A 85 54.94 2.62 -12.71
N GLY A 86 53.92 1.88 -12.31
CA GLY A 86 53.89 0.42 -12.36
C GLY A 86 53.33 -0.02 -13.71
N GLN A 87 54.06 -0.87 -14.43
CA GLN A 87 53.64 -1.46 -15.69
C GLN A 87 52.41 -2.36 -15.47
N PHE A 88 51.21 -1.82 -15.74
CA PHE A 88 50.01 -2.64 -15.86
C PHE A 88 49.98 -3.28 -17.24
N SER A 89 50.02 -4.61 -17.29
CA SER A 89 49.72 -5.38 -18.49
C SER A 89 48.30 -5.03 -18.98
N VAL A 90 48.22 -4.32 -20.10
CA VAL A 90 46.96 -3.93 -20.71
C VAL A 90 46.31 -5.19 -21.26
N ILE A 91 45.33 -5.74 -20.53
CA ILE A 91 44.37 -6.68 -21.10
C ILE A 91 43.67 -5.92 -22.22
N PHE A 92 44.00 -6.29 -23.46
CA PHE A 92 43.36 -5.80 -24.68
C PHE A 92 41.92 -6.33 -24.70
N THR A 93 41.06 -5.72 -23.88
CA THR A 93 39.63 -5.76 -24.16
C THR A 93 39.49 -5.09 -25.52
N ARG A 94 38.95 -5.83 -26.48
CA ARG A 94 38.65 -5.38 -27.84
C ARG A 94 37.67 -4.22 -27.76
N GLY A 95 38.19 -3.05 -27.43
CA GLY A 95 37.49 -1.78 -27.45
C GLY A 95 37.11 -1.56 -28.89
N LYS A 96 35.83 -1.73 -29.19
CA LYS A 96 35.24 -1.28 -30.44
C LYS A 96 35.49 0.22 -30.49
N ARG A 97 36.59 0.56 -31.16
CA ARG A 97 37.10 1.88 -31.50
C ARG A 97 35.96 2.89 -31.51
N THR A 98 35.84 3.69 -30.45
CA THR A 98 35.19 4.99 -30.53
C THR A 98 36.07 5.83 -31.45
N LYS A 99 35.95 5.58 -32.77
CA LYS A 99 36.53 6.49 -33.76
C LYS A 99 35.98 7.84 -33.40
N SER A 100 36.87 8.75 -33.03
CA SER A 100 36.69 10.15 -32.75
C SER A 100 36.07 10.87 -33.95
N LYS A 101 34.83 10.54 -34.31
CA LYS A 101 34.08 11.26 -35.33
C LYS A 101 33.56 12.61 -34.81
N GLY A 102 33.76 12.92 -33.52
CA GLY A 102 33.57 14.25 -32.95
C GLY A 102 34.79 14.59 -32.11
N GLY A 103 35.44 15.73 -32.36
CA GLY A 103 36.74 16.14 -31.82
C GLY A 103 36.80 16.44 -30.31
N LEU A 104 36.13 15.64 -29.47
CA LEU A 104 36.10 15.79 -28.01
C LEU A 104 37.01 14.76 -27.31
N PRO A 105 37.60 15.11 -26.16
CA PRO A 105 38.40 14.17 -25.38
C PRO A 105 37.54 12.99 -24.87
N PRO A 106 38.13 11.79 -24.69
CA PRO A 106 37.40 10.57 -24.35
C PRO A 106 36.62 10.68 -23.02
N LEU A 107 37.09 11.47 -22.05
CA LEU A 107 36.36 11.73 -20.81
C LEU A 107 35.06 12.51 -21.08
N ALA A 108 35.12 13.56 -21.90
CA ALA A 108 33.95 14.33 -22.29
C ALA A 108 32.97 13.47 -23.09
N GLN A 109 33.45 12.57 -23.94
CA GLN A 109 32.59 11.61 -24.64
C GLN A 109 31.84 10.68 -23.66
N ARG A 110 32.48 10.21 -22.58
CA ARG A 110 31.79 9.41 -21.55
C ARG A 110 30.71 10.20 -20.84
N VAL A 111 31.00 11.43 -20.44
CA VAL A 111 30.00 12.33 -19.83
C VAL A 111 28.85 12.56 -20.81
N ILE A 112 29.13 12.82 -22.08
CA ILE A 112 28.10 12.97 -23.12
C ILE A 112 27.30 11.68 -23.29
N THR A 113 27.91 10.50 -23.22
CA THR A 113 27.16 9.24 -23.27
C THR A 113 26.31 9.04 -22.03
N GLN A 114 26.78 9.39 -20.83
CA GLN A 114 25.99 9.33 -19.59
C GLN A 114 24.80 10.31 -19.63
N LEU A 115 25.05 11.55 -20.08
CA LEU A 115 24.00 12.54 -20.31
C LEU A 115 23.05 12.07 -21.42
N SER A 116 23.58 11.45 -22.47
CA SER A 116 22.77 10.87 -23.52
C SER A 116 21.91 9.75 -22.97
N VAL A 117 22.44 8.86 -22.09
CA VAL A 117 21.74 7.80 -21.35
C VAL A 117 20.48 8.35 -20.68
N LEU A 118 20.63 9.45 -19.94
CA LEU A 118 19.53 10.13 -19.25
C LEU A 118 18.62 10.94 -20.18
N SER A 119 19.13 11.41 -21.33
CA SER A 119 18.36 12.22 -22.27
C SER A 119 17.27 11.40 -22.98
N ALA A 120 16.10 12.01 -23.11
CA ALA A 120 14.93 11.44 -23.76
C ALA A 120 14.95 11.51 -25.31
N SER A 121 15.83 12.33 -25.88
CA SER A 121 15.71 12.85 -27.25
C SER A 121 15.42 11.82 -28.34
N ARG A 122 16.12 10.68 -28.35
CA ARG A 122 15.93 9.62 -29.37
C ARG A 122 15.49 8.27 -28.76
N LYS A 123 15.08 8.27 -27.49
CA LYS A 123 14.77 7.05 -26.74
C LYS A 123 13.31 6.88 -26.39
N GLN A 124 12.56 7.98 -26.38
CA GLN A 124 11.13 7.89 -26.18
C GLN A 124 10.49 7.28 -27.44
N PRO A 125 9.66 6.23 -27.29
CA PRO A 125 8.87 5.71 -28.40
C PRO A 125 7.81 6.74 -28.81
N LYS A 126 7.20 6.54 -29.98
CA LYS A 126 6.03 7.34 -30.38
C LYS A 126 4.90 7.13 -29.38
N LEU A 127 4.13 8.19 -29.10
CA LEU A 127 2.99 8.13 -28.21
C LEU A 127 1.98 7.08 -28.69
N LEU A 128 1.49 6.25 -27.77
CA LEU A 128 0.49 5.23 -28.06
C LEU A 128 -0.83 5.90 -28.44
N LYS A 129 -1.34 5.60 -29.65
CA LYS A 129 -2.65 6.05 -30.11
C LYS A 129 -3.64 4.91 -29.96
N LEU A 130 -4.65 5.10 -29.13
CA LEU A 130 -5.73 4.13 -28.93
C LEU A 130 -6.94 4.50 -29.79
N SER A 131 -7.73 3.49 -30.17
CA SER A 131 -9.05 3.71 -30.72
C SER A 131 -9.97 4.31 -29.64
N ARG A 132 -11.09 4.92 -30.04
CA ARG A 132 -12.07 5.47 -29.08
C ARG A 132 -12.61 4.39 -28.14
N GLU A 133 -12.87 3.21 -28.68
CA GLU A 133 -13.37 2.07 -27.90
C GLU A 133 -12.35 1.59 -26.87
N ASP A 134 -11.09 1.47 -27.26
CA ASP A 134 -10.03 1.02 -26.35
C ASP A 134 -9.70 2.07 -25.29
N LEU A 135 -9.84 3.36 -25.61
CA LEU A 135 -9.74 4.44 -24.64
C LEU A 135 -10.82 4.31 -23.56
N ILE A 136 -12.08 4.06 -23.95
CA ILE A 136 -13.19 3.85 -23.00
C ILE A 136 -12.92 2.61 -22.13
N LYS A 137 -12.43 1.50 -22.73
CA LYS A 137 -12.05 0.30 -21.98
C LYS A 137 -10.95 0.61 -20.96
N HIS A 138 -9.92 1.33 -21.38
CA HIS A 138 -8.81 1.74 -20.50
C HIS A 138 -9.31 2.58 -19.32
N GLU A 139 -10.12 3.61 -19.58
CA GLU A 139 -10.71 4.46 -18.53
C GLU A 139 -11.58 3.66 -17.56
N THR A 140 -12.34 2.70 -18.07
CA THR A 140 -13.18 1.83 -17.26
C THR A 140 -12.35 0.95 -16.32
N ILE A 141 -11.26 0.35 -16.84
CA ILE A 141 -10.32 -0.45 -16.03
C ILE A 141 -9.68 0.43 -14.95
N GLN A 142 -9.22 1.63 -15.30
CA GLN A 142 -8.61 2.56 -14.35
C GLN A 142 -9.59 2.98 -13.26
N ARG A 143 -10.84 3.29 -13.63
CA ARG A 143 -11.89 3.64 -12.66
C ARG A 143 -12.19 2.46 -11.73
N CYS A 144 -12.38 1.26 -12.27
CA CYS A 144 -12.59 0.04 -11.50
C CYS A 144 -11.46 -0.20 -10.49
N TRP A 145 -10.20 -0.09 -10.94
CA TRP A 145 -9.03 -0.21 -10.07
C TRP A 145 -9.01 0.85 -8.97
N SER A 146 -9.32 2.11 -9.30
CA SER A 146 -9.35 3.19 -8.32
C SER A 146 -10.40 2.97 -7.22
N THR A 147 -11.59 2.50 -7.59
CA THR A 147 -12.67 2.15 -6.67
C THR A 147 -12.25 0.99 -5.77
N TYR A 148 -11.71 -0.08 -6.35
CA TYR A 148 -11.20 -1.24 -5.61
C TYR A 148 -10.12 -0.84 -4.57
N GLN A 149 -9.18 0.04 -4.95
CA GLN A 149 -8.17 0.54 -4.04
C GLN A 149 -8.74 1.45 -2.94
N ALA A 150 -9.82 2.19 -3.22
CA ALA A 150 -10.54 2.95 -2.19
C ALA A 150 -11.20 2.02 -1.17
N GLU A 151 -11.85 0.94 -1.62
CA GLU A 151 -12.45 -0.08 -0.75
C GLU A 151 -11.41 -0.78 0.13
N LEU A 152 -10.26 -1.17 -0.43
CA LEU A 152 -9.18 -1.77 0.35
C LEU A 152 -8.62 -0.83 1.43
N ARG A 153 -8.53 0.48 1.15
CA ARG A 153 -8.15 1.48 2.15
C ARG A 153 -9.23 1.63 3.22
N ALA A 154 -10.50 1.66 2.84
CA ALA A 154 -11.62 1.73 3.78
C ALA A 154 -11.62 0.53 4.74
N LYS A 155 -11.44 -0.70 4.22
CA LYS A 155 -11.35 -1.93 5.02
C LYS A 155 -10.18 -1.90 6.01
N ARG A 156 -8.99 -1.51 5.56
CA ARG A 156 -7.82 -1.36 6.46
C ARG A 156 -8.05 -0.31 7.54
N ASN A 157 -8.64 0.82 7.19
CA ASN A 157 -8.94 1.89 8.15
C ASN A 157 -10.01 1.47 9.16
N GLU A 158 -11.02 0.72 8.74
CA GLU A 158 -12.02 0.15 9.63
C GLU A 158 -11.37 -0.82 10.63
N GLN A 159 -10.52 -1.72 10.15
CA GLN A 159 -9.77 -2.63 11.01
C GLN A 159 -8.91 -1.88 12.05
N LEU A 160 -8.19 -0.83 11.64
CA LEU A 160 -7.42 0.02 12.56
C LEU A 160 -8.32 0.70 13.60
N LYS A 161 -9.51 1.18 13.20
CA LYS A 161 -10.49 1.75 14.14
C LYS A 161 -10.99 0.72 15.15
N LEU A 162 -11.25 -0.52 14.72
CA LEU A 162 -11.67 -1.61 15.60
C LEU A 162 -10.56 -1.98 16.60
N GLN A 163 -9.31 -2.09 16.13
CA GLN A 163 -8.15 -2.31 16.99
C GLN A 163 -8.01 -1.22 18.04
N TYR A 164 -8.10 0.06 17.63
CA TYR A 164 -8.06 1.19 18.55
C TYR A 164 -9.16 1.14 19.61
N LYS A 165 -10.42 0.88 19.21
CA LYS A 165 -11.55 0.74 20.14
C LYS A 165 -11.33 -0.41 21.13
N SER A 166 -10.80 -1.54 20.65
CA SER A 166 -10.48 -2.70 21.49
C SER A 166 -9.39 -2.36 22.52
N ILE A 167 -8.30 -1.70 22.09
CA ILE A 167 -7.21 -1.25 22.98
C ILE A 167 -7.74 -0.26 24.02
N SER A 168 -8.53 0.72 23.60
CA SER A 168 -9.11 1.72 24.52
C SER A 168 -10.01 1.07 25.57
N LYS A 169 -10.87 0.11 25.17
CA LYS A 169 -11.70 -0.64 26.11
C LYS A 169 -10.84 -1.43 27.11
N ALA A 170 -9.79 -2.10 26.64
CA ALA A 170 -8.88 -2.86 27.50
C ALA A 170 -8.15 -1.95 28.51
N MET A 171 -7.69 -0.77 28.08
CA MET A 171 -7.02 0.21 28.96
C MET A 171 -7.97 0.80 30.00
N ASN A 172 -9.23 1.08 29.65
CA ASN A 172 -10.23 1.53 30.61
C ASN A 172 -10.48 0.47 31.70
N LEU A 173 -10.68 -0.79 31.29
CA LEU A 173 -10.83 -1.90 32.23
C LEU A 173 -9.61 -2.08 33.13
N LEU A 174 -8.40 -1.95 32.57
CA LEU A 174 -7.17 -2.05 33.36
C LEU A 174 -7.07 -0.94 34.42
N SER A 175 -7.52 0.28 34.09
CA SER A 175 -7.52 1.41 35.02
C SER A 175 -8.48 1.20 36.20
N GLU A 176 -9.62 0.55 35.98
CA GLU A 176 -10.61 0.22 37.01
C GLU A 176 -10.11 -0.91 37.93
N LEU A 177 -9.41 -1.90 37.37
CA LEU A 177 -8.96 -3.09 38.12
C LEU A 177 -7.65 -2.87 38.88
N ASN A 178 -6.62 -2.31 38.23
CA ASN A 178 -5.31 -2.13 38.84
C ASN A 178 -4.59 -0.88 38.31
N PRO A 179 -4.57 0.23 39.08
CA PRO A 179 -3.98 1.49 38.64
C PRO A 179 -2.46 1.40 38.43
N LYS A 180 -1.75 0.57 39.21
CA LYS A 180 -0.29 0.42 39.08
C LYS A 180 0.11 -0.21 37.75
N LEU A 181 -0.64 -1.20 37.28
CA LEU A 181 -0.40 -1.83 35.98
C LEU A 181 -0.80 -0.89 34.83
N TYR A 182 -1.86 -0.11 35.01
CA TYR A 182 -2.26 0.90 34.04
C TYR A 182 -1.18 1.96 33.83
N GLU A 183 -0.58 2.48 34.90
CA GLU A 183 0.53 3.44 34.82
C GLU A 183 1.74 2.86 34.07
N ALA A 184 2.10 1.61 34.35
CA ALA A 184 3.18 0.92 33.64
C ALA A 184 2.87 0.76 32.14
N ALA A 185 1.65 0.35 31.79
CA ALA A 185 1.23 0.13 30.40
C ALA A 185 1.08 1.44 29.59
N LYS A 186 0.78 2.56 30.25
CA LYS A 186 0.64 3.88 29.62
C LYS A 186 1.98 4.54 29.30
N SER A 187 3.08 4.02 29.85
CA SER A 187 4.41 4.60 29.66
C SER A 187 4.80 4.73 28.18
N GLU A 188 5.47 5.83 27.83
CA GLU A 188 5.84 6.11 26.45
C GLU A 188 6.98 5.19 25.99
N GLU A 189 6.79 4.49 24.87
CA GLU A 189 7.81 3.61 24.29
C GLU A 189 8.83 4.39 23.43
N GLN A 190 9.44 5.43 24.01
CA GLN A 190 10.43 6.24 23.29
C GLN A 190 11.67 5.40 22.92
N GLY A 191 12.07 5.44 21.66
CA GLY A 191 13.24 4.72 21.17
C GLY A 191 13.03 3.24 20.86
N LYS A 192 11.81 2.70 21.02
CA LYS A 192 11.51 1.33 20.59
C LYS A 192 11.61 1.24 19.06
N ARG A 193 12.39 0.27 18.59
CA ARG A 193 12.58 -0.02 17.16
C ARG A 193 12.06 -1.40 16.84
N PHE A 194 11.61 -1.59 15.61
CA PHE A 194 11.32 -2.94 15.12
C PHE A 194 12.62 -3.77 15.10
N PRO A 195 12.58 -5.04 15.55
CA PRO A 195 13.73 -5.91 15.48
C PRO A 195 14.10 -6.20 14.01
N MET A 196 15.40 -6.32 13.72
CA MET A 196 15.89 -6.58 12.37
C MET A 196 15.44 -7.95 11.82
N ASP A 197 15.10 -8.88 12.70
CA ASP A 197 14.62 -10.21 12.33
C ASP A 197 13.21 -10.18 11.71
N LEU A 198 12.43 -9.12 11.97
CA LEU A 198 11.13 -8.91 11.34
C LEU A 198 11.33 -8.40 9.91
N ARG A 199 11.52 -9.33 8.98
CA ARG A 199 11.80 -9.04 7.56
C ARG A 199 10.52 -8.71 6.78
N VAL A 200 10.69 -7.93 5.71
CA VAL A 200 9.63 -7.68 4.71
C VAL A 200 9.35 -8.97 3.94
N PRO A 201 8.07 -9.34 3.70
CA PRO A 201 7.73 -10.53 2.92
C PRO A 201 8.35 -10.52 1.52
N THR A 202 8.90 -11.65 1.10
CA THR A 202 9.47 -11.87 -0.25
C THR A 202 8.50 -12.65 -1.14
N GLU A 203 8.65 -12.55 -2.46
CA GLU A 203 7.81 -13.27 -3.43
C GLU A 203 8.00 -14.79 -3.35
N TYR A 204 9.25 -15.25 -3.21
CA TYR A 204 9.59 -16.65 -3.06
C TYR A 204 10.23 -16.90 -1.68
N PRO A 205 9.99 -18.07 -1.06
CA PRO A 205 10.58 -18.40 0.23
C PRO A 205 12.08 -18.68 0.10
N PRO A 206 12.88 -18.43 1.15
CA PRO A 206 14.27 -18.85 1.22
C PRO A 206 14.42 -20.37 1.43
N ASN A 207 15.63 -20.91 1.22
CA ASN A 207 15.93 -22.34 1.43
C ASN A 207 15.59 -22.84 2.85
N LYS A 208 15.73 -21.98 3.86
CA LYS A 208 15.30 -22.23 5.24
C LYS A 208 14.19 -21.24 5.58
N ILE A 209 12.95 -21.71 5.58
CA ILE A 209 11.75 -20.88 5.77
C ILE A 209 11.73 -20.27 7.18
N TRP A 210 12.05 -21.08 8.19
CA TRP A 210 12.00 -20.67 9.59
C TRP A 210 13.21 -21.17 10.36
N TYR A 211 13.73 -20.34 11.27
CA TYR A 211 14.84 -20.69 12.16
C TYR A 211 14.30 -21.02 13.54
N HIS A 212 14.35 -22.29 13.93
CA HIS A 212 13.92 -22.73 15.26
C HIS A 212 14.97 -22.47 16.35
N ALA A 213 16.25 -22.48 15.99
CA ALA A 213 17.35 -22.23 16.92
C ALA A 213 17.67 -20.73 16.96
N PHE A 214 17.03 -19.99 17.87
CA PHE A 214 17.37 -18.59 18.17
C PHE A 214 18.09 -18.51 19.52
N LYS A 215 18.96 -17.51 19.68
CA LYS A 215 19.59 -17.19 20.97
C LYS A 215 18.75 -16.14 21.67
N GLU A 216 18.49 -16.33 22.96
CA GLU A 216 17.86 -15.31 23.78
C GLU A 216 18.80 -14.10 23.89
N LYS A 217 18.22 -12.91 23.85
CA LYS A 217 18.97 -11.65 23.92
C LYS A 217 19.34 -11.44 25.39
N GLU A 218 20.64 -11.50 25.72
CA GLU A 218 21.19 -11.08 27.03
C GLU A 218 21.07 -9.56 27.23
#